data_AF-A0AAV6D2W5-F1
#
_entry.id   AF-A0AAV6D2W5-F1
#
_cell.length_a   1.000
_cell.length_b   1.000
_cell.length_c   1.000
_cell.angle_alpha   90.00
_cell.angle_beta   90.00
_cell.angle_gamma   90.00
#
_symmetry.space_group_name_H-M   'P 1'
#
loop_
_entity.id
_entity.type
_entity.pdbx_description
1 polymer ?
#
loop_
_entity_poly.entity_id
_entity_poly.type
_entity_poly.pdbx_seq_one_letter_code
_entity_poly.pdbx_strand_id
1 'polypeptide(L)' 'IKGEIATLTAQARASGTLITFLPLVLATFMYFVTPTYFRPMFENFIGWILIAIGAFMIFVGNLIIRRVVAIEV' A
#
# COMPACT_ATOMS: atom_id res chain seq x y z
N ILE A 1 11.78 -22.13 -17.76
CA ILE A 1 11.61 -22.45 -16.32
C ILE A 1 12.18 -21.36 -15.39
N LYS A 2 13.49 -21.24 -15.12
CA LYS A 2 14.01 -20.17 -14.21
C LYS A 2 13.67 -18.74 -14.67
N GLY A 3 13.75 -18.47 -15.98
CA GLY A 3 13.35 -17.18 -16.55
C GLY A 3 11.84 -16.91 -16.46
N GLU A 4 11.00 -17.95 -16.59
CA GLU A 4 9.55 -17.81 -16.46
C GLU A 4 9.14 -17.51 -15.02
N ILE A 5 9.76 -18.18 -14.04
CA ILE A 5 9.58 -17.90 -12.62
C ILE A 5 9.97 -16.44 -12.34
N ALA A 6 11.16 -16.00 -12.76
CA ALA A 6 11.60 -14.61 -12.59
C ALA A 6 10.64 -13.59 -13.22
N THR A 7 10.07 -13.87 -14.40
CA THR A 7 9.08 -12.99 -15.03
C THR A 7 7.74 -12.95 -14.27
N LEU A 8 7.28 -14.10 -13.76
CA LEU A 8 6.05 -14.18 -12.96
C LEU A 8 6.21 -13.45 -11.62
N THR A 9 7.37 -13.59 -10.97
CA THR A 9 7.69 -12.87 -9.73
C THR A 9 7.83 -11.36 -9.97
N ALA A 10 8.41 -10.95 -11.11
CA ALA A 10 8.49 -9.54 -11.50
C ALA A 10 7.09 -8.93 -11.72
N GLN A 11 6.17 -9.67 -12.36
CA GLN A 11 4.78 -9.26 -12.53
C GLN A 11 4.06 -9.16 -11.18
N ALA A 12 4.22 -10.15 -10.30
CA ALA A 12 3.65 -10.12 -8.95
C ALA A 12 4.16 -8.91 -8.14
N ARG A 13 5.44 -8.56 -8.26
CA ARG A 13 6.03 -7.37 -7.62
C ARG A 13 5.44 -6.07 -8.16
N ALA A 14 5.29 -5.96 -9.48
CA ALA A 14 4.68 -4.78 -10.11
C ALA A 14 3.22 -4.59 -9.64
N SER A 15 2.43 -5.66 -9.63
CA SER A 15 1.06 -5.64 -9.11
C SER A 15 1.00 -5.32 -7.62
N GLY A 16 1.89 -5.88 -6.81
CA GLY A 16 1.98 -5.58 -5.37
C GLY A 16 2.34 -4.12 -5.08
N THR A 17 3.17 -3.51 -5.94
CA THR A 17 3.51 -2.09 -5.86
C THR A 17 2.29 -1.21 -6.20
N LEU A 18 1.54 -1.57 -7.25
CA LEU A 18 0.30 -0.86 -7.59
C LEU A 18 -0.70 -0.87 -6.43
N ILE A 19 -0.94 -2.05 -5.83
CA ILE A 19 -1.87 -2.22 -4.71
C ILE A 19 -1.41 -1.44 -3.48
N THR A 20 -0.09 -1.38 -3.23
CA THR A 20 0.51 -0.55 -2.17
C THR A 20 0.19 0.94 -2.31
N PHE A 21 0.11 1.44 -3.54
CA PHE A 21 -0.19 2.85 -3.80
C PHE A 21 -1.69 3.18 -3.78
N LEU A 22 -2.57 2.19 -3.94
CA LEU A 22 -4.03 2.42 -3.95
C LEU A 22 -4.54 3.21 -2.73
N PRO A 23 -4.19 2.87 -1.47
CA PRO A 23 -4.67 3.60 -0.31
C PRO A 23 -4.25 5.08 -0.31
N LEU A 24 -3.03 5.38 -0.77
CA LEU A 24 -2.50 6.74 -0.87
C LEU A 24 -3.27 7.56 -1.91
N VAL A 25 -3.51 6.97 -3.08
CA VAL A 25 -4.29 7.59 -4.16
C VAL A 25 -5.73 7.83 -3.69
N LEU A 26 -6.37 6.84 -3.08
CA LEU A 26 -7.73 6.95 -2.56
C LEU A 26 -7.83 7.98 -1.44
N ALA A 27 -6.91 7.99 -0.48
CA ALA A 27 -6.86 8.98 0.58
C ALA A 27 -6.78 10.41 0.02
N THR A 28 -5.86 10.62 -0.94
CA THR A 28 -5.68 11.91 -1.61
C THR A 28 -6.93 12.30 -2.41
N PHE A 29 -7.50 11.36 -3.16
CA PHE A 29 -8.71 11.58 -3.94
C PHE A 29 -9.91 11.94 -3.06
N MET A 30 -10.13 11.20 -1.97
CA MET A 30 -11.22 11.45 -1.02
C MET A 30 -11.04 12.79 -0.30
N TYR A 31 -9.80 13.20 0.00
CA TYR A 31 -9.54 14.52 0.56
C TYR A 31 -10.05 15.65 -0.33
N PHE A 32 -9.94 15.53 -1.65
CA PHE A 32 -10.41 16.56 -2.60
C PHE A 32 -11.88 16.41 -3.00
N VAL A 33 -12.37 15.19 -3.20
CA VAL A 33 -13.72 14.93 -3.73
C VAL A 33 -14.78 14.90 -2.63
N THR A 34 -14.44 14.35 -1.46
CA THR A 34 -15.34 14.23 -0.31
C THR A 34 -14.69 14.78 0.98
N PRO A 35 -14.28 16.07 0.99
CA PRO A 35 -13.52 16.66 2.10
C PRO A 35 -14.25 16.56 3.44
N THR A 36 -15.58 16.72 3.47
CA THR A 36 -16.38 16.61 4.70
C THR A 36 -16.27 15.23 5.35
N TYR A 37 -16.09 14.18 4.55
CA TYR A 37 -15.92 12.82 5.05
C TYR A 37 -14.48 12.54 5.48
N PHE A 38 -13.49 13.07 4.74
CA PHE A 38 -12.08 12.73 4.96
C PHE A 38 -11.36 13.66 5.96
N ARG A 39 -11.80 14.91 6.13
CA ARG A 39 -11.22 15.87 7.10
C ARG A 39 -11.10 15.37 8.54
N PRO A 40 -12.08 14.63 9.11
CA PRO A 40 -11.97 14.07 10.45
C PRO A 40 -10.74 13.17 10.66
N MET A 41 -10.17 12.60 9.59
CA MET A 41 -8.92 11.84 9.66
C MET A 41 -7.72 12.70 10.09
N PHE A 42 -7.70 13.99 9.76
CA PHE A 42 -6.61 14.91 10.10
C PHE A 42 -6.92 15.83 11.28
N GLU A 43 -8.20 16.01 11.63
CA GLU A 43 -8.62 16.90 12.72
C GLU A 43 -8.69 16.20 14.08
N ASN A 44 -8.93 14.88 14.10
CA ASN A 44 -9.09 14.13 15.34
C ASN A 44 -7.86 13.27 15.65
N PHE A 45 -7.55 13.12 16.94
CA PHE A 45 -6.49 12.23 17.41
C PHE A 45 -6.67 10.77 16.94
N ILE A 46 -7.91 10.28 16.94
CA ILE A 46 -8.24 8.94 16.43
C ILE A 46 -7.92 8.82 14.94
N GLY A 47 -8.17 9.87 14.16
CA GLY A 47 -7.86 9.91 12.72
C GLY A 47 -6.37 9.73 12.45
N TRP A 48 -5.52 10.44 13.19
CA TRP A 48 -4.07 10.29 13.12
C TRP A 48 -3.60 8.88 13.48
N ILE A 49 -4.21 8.26 14.51
CA ILE A 49 -3.92 6.86 14.85
C ILE A 49 -4.27 5.93 13.70
N LEU A 50 -5.44 6.10 13.08
CA LEU A 50 -5.88 5.25 11.95
C LEU A 50 -4.97 5.42 10.73
N ILE A 51 -4.54 6.65 10.42
CA ILE A 51 -3.56 6.90 9.36
C ILE A 51 -2.22 6.22 9.68
N ALA A 52 -1.75 6.33 10.92
CA ALA A 52 -0.51 5.69 11.35
C ALA A 52 -0.57 4.16 11.25
N ILE A 53 -1.69 3.55 11.68
CA ILE A 53 -1.95 2.12 11.54
C ILE A 53 -1.98 1.73 10.05
N GLY A 54 -2.68 2.50 9.21
CA GLY A 54 -2.74 2.25 7.77
C GLY A 54 -1.36 2.31 7.11
N ALA A 55 -0.58 3.34 7.41
CA ALA A 55 0.79 3.47 6.92
C ALA A 55 1.69 2.32 7.39
N PHE A 56 1.54 1.89 8.64
CA PHE A 56 2.26 0.74 9.18
C PHE A 56 1.88 -0.57 8.47
N MET A 57 0.59 -0.81 8.21
CA MET A 57 0.14 -1.99 7.46
C MET A 57 0.69 -2.01 6.04
N ILE A 58 0.70 -0.86 5.36
CA ILE A 58 1.30 -0.72 4.02
C ILE A 58 2.79 -1.05 4.06
N PHE A 59 3.51 -0.53 5.05
CA PHE A 59 4.94 -0.81 5.24
C PHE A 59 5.20 -2.30 5.48
N VAL A 60 4.46 -2.93 6.40
CA VAL A 60 4.58 -4.36 6.69
C VAL A 60 4.25 -5.21 5.45
N GLY A 61 3.18 -4.87 4.73
CA GLY A 61 2.82 -5.55 3.49
C GLY A 61 3.95 -5.49 2.44
N ASN A 62 4.60 -4.34 2.30
CA ASN A 62 5.75 -4.18 1.41
C ASN A 62 6.96 -5.03 1.85
N LEU A 63 7.24 -5.10 3.14
CA LEU A 63 8.31 -5.96 3.67
C LEU A 63 8.05 -7.44 3.38
N ILE A 64 6.79 -7.89 3.52
CA ILE A 64 6.39 -9.26 3.22
C ILE A 64 6.59 -9.55 1.72
N ILE A 65 6.10 -8.68 0.83
CA ILE A 65 6.28 -8.84 -0.62
C ILE A 65 7.77 -8.91 -0.97
N ARG A 66 8.61 -8.02 -0.40
CA ARG A 66 10.06 -8.04 -0.62
C ARG A 66 10.69 -9.34 -0.16
N ARG A 67 10.28 -9.89 0.99
CA ARG A 67 10.78 -11.18 1.49
C ARG A 67 10.36 -12.34 0.60
N VAL A 68 9.09 -12.41 0.20
CA VAL A 68 8.59 -13.48 -0.67
C VAL A 68 9.38 -13.49 -1.98
N VAL A 69 9.58 -12.33 -2.59
CA VAL A 69 10.34 -12.24 -3.84
C VAL A 69 11.83 -12.57 -3.65
N ALA A 70 12.45 -12.16 -2.53
CA ALA A 70 13.86 -12.45 -2.28
C ALA A 70 14.16 -13.95 -2.12
N ILE A 71 13.16 -14.77 -1.76
CA ILE A 71 13.29 -16.23 -1.65
C ILE A 71 13.28 -16.91 -3.04
N GLU A 72 12.67 -16.26 -4.04
CA GLU A 72 12.51 -16.80 -5.40
C GLU A 72 13.68 -16.46 -6.35
N VAL A 73 14.61 -15.61 -5.92
CA VAL A 73 15.81 -15.20 -6.66
C VAL A 73 17.02 -16.03 -6.27
#